data_AF-A0A7R9ITZ1-F1
#
_entry.id   AF-A0A7R9ITZ1-F1
#
_cell.length_a   1.000
_cell.length_b   1.000
_cell.length_c   1.000
_cell.angle_alpha   90.00
_cell.angle_beta   90.00
_cell.angle_gamma   90.00
#
_symmetry.space_group_name_H-M   'P 1'
#
loop_
_entity.id
_entity.type
_entity.pdbx_description
1 polymer ?
#
loop_
_entity_poly.entity_id
_entity_poly.type
_entity_poly.pdbx_seq_one_letter_code
_entity_poly.pdbx_strand_id
1 'polypeptide(L)'
;MFFNVFVYGTLKTKEPNHHWLTDPKKGKATFIGEAETVKKYPLVIATKYNIPFLLDCQNHGHNVWGEVYKVDEQMLASLDILEDHPSFYQRDIEHVRLMKSTEEENIFKCWIYFLNKFKPEMLSLPHHKNYSSTGDHGLQYLERYQRNSCYDFKQEVHL
;
A
#
# COMPACT_ATOMS: atom_id res chain seq x y z
N MET A 1 9.02 -18.31 8.51
CA MET A 1 7.66 -18.56 7.95
C MET A 1 7.49 -17.75 6.66
N PHE A 2 6.49 -18.02 5.81
CA PHE A 2 6.16 -17.18 4.64
C PHE A 2 4.78 -16.55 4.82
N PHE A 3 4.61 -15.33 4.29
CA PHE A 3 3.41 -14.54 4.39
C PHE A 3 3.02 -13.99 3.03
N ASN A 4 1.73 -13.81 2.77
CA ASN A 4 1.27 -13.08 1.59
C ASN A 4 1.04 -11.62 1.98
N VAL A 5 1.64 -10.70 1.23
CA VAL A 5 1.47 -9.25 1.39
C VAL A 5 0.88 -8.71 0.12
N PHE A 6 -0.16 -7.89 0.23
CA PHE A 6 -0.74 -7.17 -0.89
C PHE A 6 -0.30 -5.70 -0.83
N VAL A 7 0.31 -5.23 -1.92
CA VAL A 7 0.80 -3.86 -2.07
C VAL A 7 -0.03 -3.12 -3.13
N TYR A 8 -0.47 -1.91 -2.79
CA TYR A 8 -1.33 -1.09 -3.64
C TYR A 8 -0.67 0.22 -4.11
N GLY A 9 0.40 0.63 -3.42
CA GLY A 9 1.03 1.94 -3.57
C GLY A 9 2.44 1.86 -4.16
N THR A 10 3.37 2.58 -3.54
CA THR A 10 4.74 2.81 -4.04
C THR A 10 5.63 1.56 -4.16
N LEU A 11 5.23 0.44 -3.54
CA LEU A 11 5.96 -0.83 -3.57
C LEU A 11 5.66 -1.69 -4.80
N LYS A 12 4.60 -1.38 -5.56
CA LYS A 12 4.23 -2.15 -6.76
C LYS A 12 5.31 -2.11 -7.83
N THR A 13 5.28 -3.06 -8.74
CA THR A 13 6.17 -3.11 -9.90
C THR A 13 6.08 -1.78 -10.68
N LYS A 14 7.25 -1.23 -11.05
CA LYS A 14 7.43 0.09 -11.70
C LYS A 14 7.15 1.32 -10.81
N GLU A 15 6.81 1.14 -9.54
CA GLU A 15 6.65 2.25 -8.59
C GLU A 15 7.96 2.56 -7.84
N PRO A 16 8.13 3.78 -7.28
CA PRO A 16 9.42 4.27 -6.78
C PRO A 16 10.10 3.39 -5.71
N ASN A 17 9.31 2.76 -4.84
CA ASN A 17 9.83 1.94 -3.74
C ASN A 17 9.91 0.45 -4.07
N HIS A 18 9.64 0.02 -5.31
CA HIS A 18 9.67 -1.40 -5.69
C HIS A 18 10.99 -2.11 -5.35
N HIS A 19 12.10 -1.36 -5.39
CA HIS A 19 13.43 -1.84 -5.06
C HIS A 19 13.54 -2.45 -3.64
N TRP A 20 12.62 -2.12 -2.73
CA TRP A 20 12.55 -2.73 -1.39
C TRP A 20 12.23 -4.22 -1.45
N LEU A 21 11.31 -4.64 -2.31
CA LEU A 21 10.91 -6.04 -2.46
C LEU A 21 11.97 -6.88 -3.18
N THR A 22 12.84 -6.24 -3.95
CA THR A 22 13.90 -6.93 -4.72
C THR A 22 15.27 -6.92 -4.03
N ASP A 23 15.44 -6.16 -2.95
CA ASP A 23 16.72 -6.08 -2.23
C ASP A 23 16.93 -7.32 -1.34
N PRO A 24 17.91 -8.19 -1.65
CA PRO A 24 18.14 -9.42 -0.90
C PRO A 24 18.58 -9.17 0.55
N LYS A 25 19.05 -7.97 0.89
CA LYS A 25 19.40 -7.59 2.28
C LYS A 25 18.16 -7.39 3.15
N LYS A 26 17.00 -7.11 2.55
CA LYS A 26 15.73 -6.88 3.26
C LYS A 26 14.94 -8.17 3.47
N GLY A 27 15.27 -9.23 2.73
CA GLY A 27 14.62 -10.54 2.82
C GLY A 27 14.25 -11.05 1.43
N LYS A 28 13.37 -12.06 1.36
CA LYS A 28 12.88 -12.62 0.09
C LYS A 28 11.44 -12.19 -0.16
N ALA A 29 11.16 -11.70 -1.36
CA ALA A 29 9.82 -11.51 -1.90
C ALA A 29 9.70 -12.21 -3.25
N THR A 30 8.57 -12.88 -3.49
CA THR A 30 8.25 -13.51 -4.77
C THR A 30 6.90 -13.02 -5.24
N PHE A 31 6.86 -12.44 -6.44
CA PHE A 31 5.61 -11.99 -7.06
C PHE A 31 4.69 -13.17 -7.33
N ILE A 32 3.44 -13.08 -6.89
CA ILE A 32 2.41 -14.10 -7.08
C ILE A 32 1.45 -13.70 -8.19
N GLY A 33 1.04 -12.43 -8.23
CA GLY A 33 0.15 -11.93 -9.27
C GLY A 33 -0.51 -10.60 -8.94
N GLU A 34 -1.20 -10.06 -9.93
CA GLU A 34 -2.07 -8.88 -9.81
C GLU A 34 -3.38 -9.28 -9.12
N ALA A 35 -3.86 -8.43 -8.22
CA ALA A 35 -5.08 -8.66 -7.44
C ALA A 35 -5.89 -7.38 -7.23
N GLU A 36 -7.15 -7.54 -6.82
CA GLU A 36 -7.97 -6.45 -6.31
C GLU A 36 -8.53 -6.79 -4.92
N THR A 37 -8.67 -5.80 -4.03
CA THR A 37 -9.34 -6.01 -2.74
C THR A 37 -10.79 -6.48 -2.97
N VAL A 38 -11.27 -7.44 -2.17
CA VAL A 38 -12.66 -7.90 -2.27
C VAL A 38 -13.64 -6.83 -1.79
N LYS A 39 -13.29 -6.14 -0.70
CA LYS A 39 -14.02 -4.98 -0.19
C LYS A 39 -13.53 -3.69 -0.85
N LYS A 40 -14.37 -2.66 -0.80
CA LYS A 40 -14.01 -1.32 -1.26
C LYS A 40 -13.32 -0.53 -0.15
N TYR A 41 -12.27 0.20 -0.53
CA TYR A 41 -11.56 1.12 0.34
C TYR A 41 -11.25 2.45 -0.38
N PRO A 42 -11.18 3.57 0.34
CA PRO A 42 -10.62 4.81 -0.17
C PRO A 42 -9.10 4.69 -0.27
N LEU A 43 -8.57 4.69 -1.49
CA LEU A 43 -7.17 4.91 -1.76
C LEU A 43 -7.01 6.36 -2.23
N VAL A 44 -6.32 7.17 -1.44
CA VAL A 44 -6.16 8.60 -1.67
C VAL A 44 -4.69 8.97 -1.81
N ILE A 45 -4.38 10.02 -2.55
CA ILE A 45 -3.05 10.61 -2.60
C ILE A 45 -3.09 11.88 -1.78
N ALA A 46 -2.24 11.97 -0.76
CA ALA A 46 -2.25 13.10 0.17
C ALA A 46 -0.84 13.54 0.54
N THR A 47 -0.78 14.61 1.33
CA THR A 47 0.42 15.32 1.79
C THR A 47 1.17 16.03 0.68
N LYS A 48 2.03 16.99 1.05
CA LYS A 48 2.93 17.64 0.10
C LYS A 48 3.91 16.69 -0.62
N TYR A 49 4.00 15.43 -0.17
CA TYR A 49 4.88 14.40 -0.74
C TYR A 49 4.12 13.40 -1.63
N ASN A 50 2.83 13.61 -1.87
CA ASN A 50 1.98 12.79 -2.75
C ASN A 50 2.05 11.29 -2.41
N ILE A 51 1.89 10.97 -1.13
CA ILE A 51 1.95 9.60 -0.62
C ILE A 51 0.57 8.95 -0.83
N PRO A 52 0.50 7.72 -1.38
CA PRO A 52 -0.74 6.97 -1.43
C PRO A 52 -1.09 6.38 -0.06
N PHE A 53 -2.33 6.57 0.37
CA PHE A 53 -2.87 6.03 1.62
C PHE A 53 -4.11 5.20 1.35
N LEU A 54 -4.11 3.95 1.82
CA LEU A 54 -5.33 3.15 1.91
C LEU A 54 -5.97 3.37 3.28
N LEU A 55 -7.09 4.08 3.31
CA LEU A 55 -7.79 4.40 4.55
C LEU A 55 -8.57 3.18 5.04
N ASP A 56 -8.50 2.87 6.34
CA ASP A 56 -9.32 1.81 6.94
C ASP A 56 -10.78 2.27 7.09
N CYS A 57 -11.46 2.39 5.95
CA CYS A 57 -12.85 2.78 5.86
C CYS A 57 -13.55 1.87 4.84
N GLN A 58 -13.98 0.70 5.31
CA GLN A 58 -14.60 -0.31 4.46
C GLN A 58 -15.86 0.21 3.77
N ASN A 59 -16.16 -0.36 2.59
CA ASN A 59 -17.33 -0.06 1.77
C ASN A 59 -17.37 1.37 1.18
N HIS A 60 -16.26 2.09 1.21
CA HIS A 60 -16.07 3.40 0.57
C HIS A 60 -15.03 3.30 -0.54
N GLY A 61 -15.03 4.23 -1.50
CA GLY A 61 -14.08 4.21 -2.62
C GLY A 61 -14.26 3.03 -3.58
N HIS A 62 -13.18 2.29 -3.84
CA HIS A 62 -13.14 1.27 -4.89
C HIS A 62 -12.55 -0.05 -4.41
N ASN A 63 -12.76 -1.12 -5.19
CA ASN A 63 -11.92 -2.31 -5.11
C ASN A 63 -10.53 -1.92 -5.61
N VAL A 64 -9.56 -1.87 -4.70
CA VAL A 64 -8.23 -1.33 -4.96
C VAL A 64 -7.38 -2.37 -5.64
N TRP A 65 -6.79 -1.99 -6.76
CA TRP A 65 -5.86 -2.82 -7.52
C TRP A 65 -4.45 -2.77 -6.93
N GLY A 66 -3.79 -3.92 -6.92
CA GLY A 66 -2.43 -4.06 -6.45
C GLY A 66 -1.82 -5.40 -6.82
N GLU A 67 -0.78 -5.76 -6.08
CA GLU A 67 0.07 -6.92 -6.36
C GLU A 67 0.26 -7.75 -5.10
N VAL A 68 0.20 -9.07 -5.24
CA VAL A 68 0.46 -10.01 -4.13
C VAL A 68 1.90 -10.51 -4.22
N TYR A 69 2.61 -10.42 -3.12
CA TYR A 69 3.93 -10.98 -2.93
C TYR A 69 3.93 -12.00 -1.80
N LYS A 70 4.58 -13.15 -2.03
CA LYS A 70 4.94 -14.07 -0.96
C LYS A 70 6.29 -13.64 -0.39
N VAL A 71 6.31 -13.26 0.88
CA VAL A 71 7.48 -12.73 1.56
C VAL A 71 7.91 -13.63 2.71
N ASP A 72 9.20 -13.67 3.01
CA ASP A 72 9.68 -14.25 4.25
C ASP A 72 9.50 -13.30 5.44
N GLU A 73 9.77 -13.81 6.64
CA GLU A 73 9.64 -13.07 7.89
C GLU A 73 10.56 -11.85 7.97
N GLN A 74 11.77 -11.94 7.40
CA GLN A 74 12.72 -10.84 7.35
C GLN A 74 12.21 -9.69 6.47
N MET A 75 11.66 -10.03 5.30
CA MET A 75 11.05 -9.05 4.40
C MET A 75 9.84 -8.40 5.05
N LEU A 76 8.98 -9.18 5.71
CA LEU A 76 7.82 -8.63 6.42
C LEU A 76 8.25 -7.64 7.53
N ALA A 77 9.28 -7.97 8.32
CA ALA A 77 9.82 -7.06 9.33
C ALA A 77 10.44 -5.79 8.72
N SER A 78 11.10 -5.91 7.56
CA SER A 78 11.65 -4.75 6.84
C SER A 78 10.55 -3.83 6.31
N LEU A 79 9.43 -4.40 5.85
CA LEU A 79 8.26 -3.63 5.45
C LEU A 79 7.57 -2.95 6.65
N ASP A 80 7.48 -3.63 7.79
CA ASP A 80 6.93 -3.04 9.02
C ASP A 80 7.75 -1.81 9.46
N ILE A 81 9.09 -1.86 9.36
CA ILE A 81 9.96 -0.69 9.60
C ILE A 81 9.74 0.40 8.55
N LEU A 82 9.64 0.02 7.26
CA LEU A 82 9.42 0.97 6.19
C LEU A 82 8.13 1.76 6.44
N GLU A 83 7.03 1.08 6.68
CA GLU A 83 5.70 1.67 6.85
C GLU A 83 5.46 2.24 8.26
N ASP A 84 6.49 2.24 9.12
CA ASP A 84 6.44 2.72 10.50
C ASP A 84 5.25 2.10 11.29
N HIS A 85 5.10 0.78 11.14
CA HIS A 85 4.09 -0.01 11.81
C HIS A 85 4.44 -0.23 13.30
N PRO A 86 3.47 -0.14 14.24
CA PRO A 86 2.05 0.24 14.09
C PRO A 86 1.76 1.73 14.29
N SER A 87 2.79 2.58 14.32
CA SER A 87 2.68 4.00 14.67
C SER A 87 2.01 4.84 13.58
N PHE A 88 2.36 4.60 12.31
CA PHE A 88 1.86 5.32 11.14
C PHE A 88 0.84 4.47 10.38
N TYR A 89 1.27 3.37 9.77
CA TYR A 89 0.38 2.36 9.19
C TYR A 89 0.15 1.20 10.15
N GLN A 90 -1.06 0.63 10.12
CA GLN A 90 -1.35 -0.65 10.75
C GLN A 90 -1.53 -1.75 9.72
N ARG A 91 -0.82 -2.85 9.94
CA ARG A 91 -0.93 -4.05 9.11
C ARG A 91 -2.10 -4.90 9.60
N ASP A 92 -3.03 -5.22 8.71
CA ASP A 92 -4.17 -6.11 8.99
C ASP A 92 -4.38 -7.11 7.83
N ILE A 93 -5.10 -8.19 8.09
CA ILE A 93 -5.40 -9.23 7.10
C ILE A 93 -6.70 -8.89 6.37
N GLU A 94 -6.65 -8.87 5.04
CA GLU A 94 -7.85 -8.78 4.22
C GLU A 94 -7.79 -9.72 3.01
N HIS A 95 -8.97 -9.98 2.44
CA HIS A 95 -9.17 -10.80 1.27
C HIS A 95 -8.96 -9.99 -0.02
N VAL A 96 -8.12 -10.54 -0.91
CA VAL A 96 -7.89 -10.01 -2.25
C VAL A 96 -8.19 -11.09 -3.27
N ARG A 97 -8.69 -10.71 -4.45
CA ARG A 97 -8.98 -11.61 -5.56
C ARG A 97 -7.88 -11.50 -6.61
N LEU A 98 -7.16 -12.59 -6.90
CA LEU A 98 -6.20 -12.62 -8.00
C LEU A 98 -6.92 -12.49 -9.35
N MET A 99 -6.37 -11.69 -10.27
CA MET A 99 -7.04 -11.39 -11.54
C MET A 99 -6.83 -12.45 -12.64
N LYS A 100 -5.74 -13.20 -12.59
CA LYS A 100 -5.31 -14.12 -13.67
C LYS A 100 -5.25 -15.59 -13.24
N SER A 101 -6.05 -16.01 -12.28
CA SER A 101 -6.10 -17.42 -11.90
C SER A 101 -7.28 -18.13 -12.56
N THR A 102 -7.02 -19.36 -13.01
CA THR A 102 -7.95 -20.21 -13.76
C THR A 102 -8.90 -20.99 -12.85
N GLU A 103 -8.72 -20.90 -11.53
CA GLU A 103 -9.55 -21.57 -10.53
C GLU A 103 -10.75 -20.68 -10.12
N GLU A 104 -11.88 -21.29 -9.75
CA GLU A 104 -13.11 -20.58 -9.40
C GLU A 104 -13.01 -19.81 -8.07
N GLU A 105 -12.01 -20.10 -7.23
CA GLU A 105 -11.84 -19.52 -5.90
C GLU A 105 -10.46 -18.87 -5.69
N ASN A 106 -10.25 -17.71 -6.31
CA ASN A 106 -8.96 -17.00 -6.33
C ASN A 106 -8.79 -15.98 -5.20
N ILE A 107 -9.38 -16.25 -4.03
CA ILE A 107 -9.36 -15.33 -2.90
C ILE A 107 -8.18 -15.66 -1.97
N PHE A 108 -7.29 -14.71 -1.79
CA PHE A 108 -6.12 -14.81 -0.93
C PHE A 108 -6.31 -13.97 0.32
N LYS A 109 -5.94 -14.51 1.48
CA LYS A 109 -5.74 -13.72 2.69
C LYS A 109 -4.34 -13.12 2.65
N CYS A 110 -4.26 -11.80 2.65
CA CYS A 110 -3.02 -11.05 2.56
C CYS A 110 -2.93 -10.01 3.67
N TRP A 111 -1.71 -9.77 4.13
CA TRP A 111 -1.42 -8.59 4.92
C TRP A 111 -1.45 -7.33 4.05
N ILE A 112 -2.08 -6.28 4.55
CA ILE A 112 -2.19 -4.97 3.91
C ILE A 112 -1.87 -3.91 4.96
N TYR A 113 -1.16 -2.85 4.56
CA TYR A 113 -0.92 -1.69 5.40
C TYR A 113 -2.04 -0.66 5.21
N PHE A 114 -2.77 -0.36 6.28
CA PHE A 114 -3.85 0.61 6.31
C PHE A 114 -3.49 1.82 7.16
N LEU A 115 -4.01 2.99 6.79
CA LEU A 115 -4.01 4.15 7.64
C LEU A 115 -5.29 4.11 8.48
N ASN A 116 -5.16 3.77 9.76
CA ASN A 116 -6.32 3.56 10.65
C ASN A 116 -6.76 4.84 11.37
N LYS A 117 -5.81 5.74 11.64
CA LYS A 117 -6.07 7.04 12.28
C LYS A 117 -5.84 8.13 11.25
N PHE A 118 -6.91 8.55 10.59
CA PHE A 118 -6.86 9.60 9.58
C PHE A 118 -7.85 10.71 9.89
N LYS A 119 -7.56 11.93 9.42
CA LYS A 119 -8.49 13.03 9.54
C LYS A 119 -9.69 12.84 8.59
N PRO A 120 -10.92 13.21 9.00
CA PRO A 120 -12.12 13.02 8.18
C PRO A 120 -12.04 13.67 6.79
N GLU A 121 -11.30 14.77 6.64
CA GLU A 121 -11.16 15.48 5.36
C GLU A 121 -10.48 14.61 4.29
N MET A 122 -9.69 13.60 4.68
CA MET A 122 -9.07 12.66 3.75
C MET A 122 -10.10 11.87 2.94
N LEU A 123 -11.31 11.63 3.46
CA LEU A 123 -12.36 10.95 2.73
C LEU A 123 -12.92 11.77 1.55
N SER A 124 -12.71 13.09 1.56
CA SER A 124 -13.15 13.99 0.49
C SER A 124 -12.17 14.07 -0.69
N LEU A 125 -10.96 13.52 -0.53
CA LEU A 125 -9.95 13.47 -1.60
C LEU A 125 -10.39 12.52 -2.73
N PRO A 126 -9.87 12.69 -3.96
CA PRO A 126 -10.12 11.75 -5.04
C PRO A 126 -9.74 10.31 -4.66
N HIS A 127 -10.67 9.37 -4.89
CA HIS A 127 -10.43 7.95 -4.64
C HIS A 127 -9.88 7.30 -5.92
N HIS A 128 -8.77 6.59 -5.79
CA HIS A 128 -8.10 5.93 -6.90
C HIS A 128 -8.38 4.43 -6.87
N LYS A 129 -8.70 3.85 -8.04
CA LYS A 129 -8.78 2.39 -8.17
C LYS A 129 -7.39 1.76 -8.24
N ASN A 130 -6.47 2.41 -8.93
CA ASN A 130 -5.09 1.96 -9.12
C ASN A 130 -4.16 3.17 -8.99
N TYR A 131 -3.28 3.15 -8.00
CA TYR A 131 -2.27 4.20 -7.83
C TYR A 131 -1.13 4.04 -8.86
N SER A 132 -0.66 5.15 -9.41
CA SER A 132 0.66 5.22 -10.02
C SER A 132 1.31 6.57 -9.78
N SER A 133 2.59 6.62 -9.38
CA SER A 133 3.29 7.89 -9.18
C SER A 133 3.27 8.78 -10.43
N THR A 134 3.35 8.18 -11.61
CA THR A 134 3.28 8.88 -12.90
C THR A 134 1.89 8.83 -13.54
N GLY A 135 0.85 8.73 -12.71
CA GLY A 135 -0.54 8.69 -13.16
C GLY A 135 -1.03 10.01 -13.74
N ASP A 136 -2.23 9.97 -14.32
CA ASP A 136 -2.93 11.10 -14.93
C ASP A 136 -3.29 12.23 -13.95
N HIS A 137 -3.30 11.95 -12.64
CA HIS A 137 -3.47 12.95 -11.59
C HIS A 137 -2.32 13.97 -11.49
N GLY A 138 -1.15 13.70 -12.08
CA GLY A 138 -0.01 14.62 -12.07
C GLY A 138 0.66 14.83 -10.71
N LEU A 139 0.27 14.04 -9.70
CA LEU A 139 0.79 14.08 -8.32
C LEU A 139 1.91 13.06 -8.14
N GLN A 140 3.12 13.39 -8.59
CA GLN A 140 4.27 12.50 -8.50
C GLN A 140 4.77 12.34 -7.06
N TYR A 141 4.99 11.09 -6.63
CA TYR A 141 5.51 10.76 -5.31
C TYR A 141 6.90 11.35 -5.09
N LEU A 142 7.09 12.03 -3.95
CA LEU A 142 8.39 12.54 -3.54
C LEU A 142 9.11 11.55 -2.61
N GLU A 143 10.27 11.06 -3.04
CA GLU A 143 11.05 10.05 -2.32
C GLU A 143 11.57 10.56 -0.98
N ARG A 144 11.78 9.65 -0.01
CA ARG A 144 12.13 10.02 1.37
C ARG A 144 13.39 10.87 1.48
N TYR A 145 14.42 10.62 0.65
CA TYR A 145 15.68 11.38 0.68
C TYR A 145 15.55 12.82 0.16
N GLN A 146 14.46 13.14 -0.56
CA GLN A 146 14.18 14.49 -1.07
C GLN A 146 13.31 15.31 -0.11
N ARG A 147 12.83 14.69 0.98
CA ARG A 147 11.90 15.33 1.92
C ARG A 147 12.65 16.23 2.89
N ASN A 148 11.97 17.29 3.32
CA ASN A 148 12.46 18.13 4.41
C ASN A 148 12.30 17.36 5.73
N SER A 149 13.43 17.03 6.38
CA SER A 149 13.48 16.29 7.65
C SER A 149 12.88 17.04 8.83
N CYS A 150 12.82 18.38 8.77
CA CYS A 150 12.19 19.22 9.80
C CYS A 150 10.66 19.30 9.66
N TYR A 151 10.08 18.72 8.61
CA TYR A 151 8.66 18.79 8.35
C TYR A 151 7.96 17.45 8.60
N ASP A 152 7.08 17.44 9.60
CA ASP A 152 6.27 16.28 9.95
C ASP A 152 4.98 16.23 9.11
N PHE A 153 5.06 15.58 7.95
CA PHE A 153 3.90 15.37 7.07
C PHE A 153 2.81 14.50 7.69
N LYS A 154 3.09 13.76 8.79
CA LYS A 154 2.09 12.93 9.44
C LYS A 154 0.96 13.78 10.03
N GLN A 155 1.25 15.02 10.43
CA GLN A 155 0.25 15.97 10.94
C GLN A 155 -0.77 16.39 9.87
N GLU A 156 -0.49 16.18 8.58
CA GLU A 156 -1.46 16.45 7.51
C GLU A 156 -2.56 15.39 7.47
N VAL A 157 -2.25 14.15 7.88
CA VAL A 157 -3.11 12.98 7.68
C VAL A 157 -3.62 12.35 8.96
N HIS A 158 -2.84 12.34 10.04
CA HIS A 158 -3.26 11.76 11.32
C HIS A 158 -4.16 12.70 12.11
N LEU A 159 -5.13 12.08 12.78
CA LEU A 159 -5.92 12.67 13.86
C LEU A 159 -5.13 12.70 15.17
#